data_AF-A0A7S0WCI0-F1
#
_entry.id   AF-A0A7S0WCI0-F1
#
_cell.length_a   1.000
_cell.length_b   1.000
_cell.length_c   1.000
_cell.angle_alpha   90.00
_cell.angle_beta   90.00
_cell.angle_gamma   90.00
#
_symmetry.space_group_name_H-M   'P 1'
#
loop_
_entity.id
_entity.type
_entity.pdbx_description
1 polymer ?
#
loop_
_entity_poly.entity_id
_entity_poly.type
_entity_poly.pdbx_seq_one_letter_code
_entity_poly.pdbx_strand_id
1 'polypeptide(L)'
;GAMDFAHFVIEGSSYLAVANYKSREDCYGDVECLNPVGSQPVENTTQLPYNVPSHILRRGAGGDFERVQALPTRGALDWEHFVISGEHYLAVANSFDATYSTPLTNSTVYKWRGASFHRFQDIETNGAKRCRYLQRDGAHMLIFVSAAAGGESAALH
;
A
#
# COMPACT_ATOMS: atom_id res chain seq x y z
N GLY A 1 0.28 -13.43 -3.64
CA GLY A 1 -0.14 -12.87 -4.94
C GLY A 1 -0.80 -11.51 -4.76
N ALA A 2 -1.47 -11.03 -5.80
CA ALA A 2 -2.29 -9.82 -5.72
C ALA A 2 -3.51 -10.05 -4.82
N MET A 3 -3.78 -9.13 -3.90
CA MET A 3 -4.87 -9.20 -2.92
C MET A 3 -6.06 -8.32 -3.29
N ASP A 4 -5.76 -7.17 -3.87
CA ASP A 4 -6.74 -6.16 -4.25
C ASP A 4 -6.14 -5.22 -5.30
N PHE A 5 -6.99 -4.40 -5.92
CA PHE A 5 -6.53 -3.31 -6.75
C PHE A 5 -7.43 -2.08 -6.66
N ALA A 6 -6.84 -0.90 -6.81
CA ALA A 6 -7.55 0.34 -7.02
C ALA A 6 -7.30 0.84 -8.45
N HIS A 7 -8.37 1.13 -9.19
CA HIS A 7 -8.30 1.84 -10.46
C HIS A 7 -8.47 3.34 -10.23
N PHE A 8 -7.66 4.15 -10.92
CA PHE A 8 -7.78 5.60 -10.88
C PHE A 8 -7.21 6.25 -12.14
N VAL A 9 -7.56 7.52 -12.34
CA VAL A 9 -7.12 8.33 -13.47
C VAL A 9 -6.41 9.58 -12.96
N ILE A 10 -5.23 9.86 -13.52
CA ILE A 10 -4.47 11.10 -13.29
C ILE A 10 -4.17 11.69 -14.66
N GLU A 11 -4.58 12.94 -14.89
CA GLU A 11 -4.30 13.66 -16.14
C GLU A 11 -4.71 12.87 -17.41
N GLY A 12 -5.85 12.18 -17.34
CA GLY A 12 -6.38 11.37 -18.44
C GLY A 12 -5.68 10.01 -18.65
N SER A 13 -4.61 9.71 -17.92
CA SER A 13 -3.95 8.41 -17.92
C SER A 13 -4.58 7.46 -16.89
N SER A 14 -4.80 6.20 -17.27
CA SER A 14 -5.40 5.15 -16.43
C SER A 14 -4.34 4.36 -15.69
N TYR A 15 -4.54 4.15 -14.40
CA TYR A 15 -3.61 3.44 -13.51
C TYR A 15 -4.30 2.37 -12.68
N LEU A 16 -3.54 1.36 -12.27
CA LEU A 16 -3.92 0.38 -11.26
C LEU A 16 -2.88 0.41 -10.13
N ALA A 17 -3.30 0.57 -8.89
CA ALA A 17 -2.49 0.20 -7.74
C ALA A 17 -2.86 -1.24 -7.35
N VAL A 18 -1.89 -2.15 -7.34
CA VAL A 18 -2.10 -3.57 -7.03
C VAL A 18 -1.48 -3.86 -5.66
N ALA A 19 -2.31 -4.32 -4.72
CA ALA A 19 -1.88 -4.72 -3.40
C ALA A 19 -1.21 -6.09 -3.50
N ASN A 20 0.07 -6.15 -3.16
CA ASN A 20 0.84 -7.39 -3.20
C ASN A 20 1.11 -7.92 -1.79
N TYR A 21 0.89 -9.22 -1.64
CA TYR A 21 1.09 -9.97 -0.41
C TYR A 21 1.73 -11.32 -0.73
N LYS A 22 2.69 -11.77 0.08
CA LYS A 22 3.21 -13.14 0.05
C LYS A 22 3.19 -13.69 1.47
N SER A 23 2.81 -14.96 1.61
CA SER A 23 2.90 -15.67 2.88
C SER A 23 4.36 -15.91 3.27
N ARG A 24 4.60 -16.43 4.49
CA ARG A 24 5.96 -16.75 4.94
C ARG A 24 6.60 -17.78 4.01
N GLU A 25 5.81 -18.79 3.66
CA GLU A 25 6.18 -19.92 2.85
C GLU A 25 6.51 -19.46 1.42
N ASP A 26 5.70 -18.55 0.87
CA ASP A 26 5.93 -17.96 -0.46
C ASP A 26 7.18 -17.06 -0.51
N CYS A 27 7.65 -16.55 0.62
CA CYS A 27 8.86 -15.71 0.68
C CYS A 27 10.16 -16.51 0.75
N TYR A 28 10.12 -17.84 0.89
CA TYR A 28 11.33 -18.64 0.97
C TYR A 28 12.06 -18.66 -0.39
N GLY A 29 13.25 -18.06 -0.45
CA GLY A 29 14.06 -17.98 -1.67
C GLY A 29 13.60 -16.89 -2.66
N ASP A 30 12.67 -16.01 -2.26
CA ASP A 30 12.16 -14.93 -3.10
C ASP A 30 12.79 -13.57 -2.74
N VAL A 31 13.49 -12.97 -3.70
CA VAL A 31 14.18 -11.68 -3.51
C VAL A 31 13.22 -10.49 -3.44
N GLU A 32 11.98 -10.61 -3.91
CA GLU A 32 10.99 -9.52 -3.84
C GLU A 32 10.48 -9.26 -2.42
N CYS A 33 10.50 -10.29 -1.56
CA CYS A 33 10.16 -10.15 -0.14
C CYS A 33 11.21 -9.34 0.62
N LEU A 34 12.43 -9.22 0.06
CA LEU A 34 13.53 -8.43 0.63
C LEU A 34 13.33 -6.95 0.30
N ASN A 35 12.50 -6.25 1.08
CA ASN A 35 12.35 -4.79 0.98
C ASN A 35 13.76 -4.14 1.08
N PRO A 36 14.14 -3.18 0.20
CA PRO A 36 15.52 -2.78 0.03
C PRO A 36 15.92 -1.76 1.10
N VAL A 37 16.14 -2.20 2.33
CA VAL A 37 16.96 -1.45 3.29
C VAL A 37 18.43 -1.81 3.08
N GLY A 38 18.91 -1.83 1.84
CA GLY A 38 20.33 -2.02 1.49
C GLY A 38 21.06 -3.23 2.10
N SER A 39 20.35 -4.16 2.74
CA SER A 39 20.93 -5.26 3.48
C SER A 39 21.16 -6.41 2.52
N GLN A 40 22.41 -6.89 2.51
CA GLN A 40 22.90 -8.08 1.80
C GLN A 40 21.91 -9.26 1.87
N PRO A 41 21.94 -10.21 0.91
CA PRO A 41 21.11 -11.40 0.95
C PRO A 41 21.20 -12.07 2.33
N VAL A 42 20.05 -12.20 3.00
CA VAL A 42 19.99 -12.72 4.36
C VAL A 42 20.00 -14.24 4.27
N GLU A 43 21.19 -14.84 4.30
CA GLU A 43 21.35 -16.29 4.08
C GLU A 43 20.82 -17.15 5.25
N ASN A 44 20.49 -16.57 6.41
CA ASN A 44 20.06 -17.35 7.58
C ASN A 44 19.32 -16.54 8.66
N THR A 45 18.12 -16.03 8.39
CA THR A 45 17.23 -15.52 9.47
C THR A 45 15.95 -16.32 9.58
N THR A 46 15.57 -16.66 10.82
CA THR A 46 14.26 -17.20 11.20
C THR A 46 13.11 -16.20 11.02
N GLN A 47 13.39 -14.99 10.53
CA GLN A 47 12.46 -13.91 10.27
C GLN A 47 12.57 -13.53 8.79
N LEU A 48 11.61 -13.98 7.98
CA LEU A 48 11.49 -13.61 6.58
C LEU A 48 10.64 -12.33 6.48
N PRO A 49 11.10 -11.26 5.80
CA PRO A 49 10.31 -10.05 5.64
C PRO A 49 9.10 -10.29 4.72
N TYR A 50 7.90 -10.12 5.24
CA TYR A 50 6.62 -10.17 4.48
C TYR A 50 6.37 -8.89 3.67
N ASN A 51 7.42 -8.11 3.44
CA ASN A 51 7.38 -6.79 2.86
C ASN A 51 7.61 -6.90 1.36
N VAL A 52 6.57 -7.32 0.65
CA VAL A 52 6.56 -7.30 -0.81
C VAL A 52 6.14 -5.91 -1.28
N PRO A 53 6.89 -5.26 -2.20
CA PRO A 53 6.44 -4.02 -2.82
C PRO A 53 5.15 -4.22 -3.61
N SER A 54 4.20 -3.32 -3.40
CA SER A 54 3.01 -3.18 -4.24
C SER A 54 3.36 -2.40 -5.51
N HIS A 55 2.56 -2.55 -6.55
CA HIS A 55 2.89 -2.01 -7.86
C HIS A 55 1.85 -1.03 -8.38
N ILE A 56 2.33 0.06 -8.97
CA ILE A 56 1.51 0.94 -9.80
C ILE A 56 1.73 0.56 -11.24
N LEU A 57 0.65 0.21 -11.92
CA LEU A 57 0.62 -0.10 -13.33
C LEU A 57 -0.06 1.05 -14.09
N ARG A 58 0.44 1.38 -15.28
CA ARG A 58 -0.18 2.34 -16.19
C ARG A 58 -0.70 1.62 -17.41
N ARG A 59 -1.89 1.98 -17.89
CA ARG A 59 -2.45 1.44 -19.14
C ARG A 59 -1.73 2.09 -20.33
N GLY A 60 -1.10 1.28 -21.16
CA GLY A 60 -0.52 1.68 -22.45
C GLY A 60 -1.59 1.91 -23.52
N ALA A 61 -1.18 2.47 -24.66
CA ALA A 61 -2.08 2.75 -25.79
C ALA A 61 -2.72 1.48 -26.36
N GLY A 62 -1.98 0.37 -26.39
CA GLY A 62 -2.46 -0.95 -26.83
C GLY A 62 -3.43 -1.63 -25.87
N GLY A 63 -3.62 -1.08 -24.66
CA GLY A 63 -4.49 -1.61 -23.62
C GLY A 63 -3.82 -2.48 -22.58
N ASP A 64 -2.56 -2.84 -22.78
CA ASP A 64 -1.74 -3.54 -21.80
C ASP A 64 -1.40 -2.64 -20.60
N PHE A 65 -1.05 -3.26 -19.48
CA PHE A 65 -0.61 -2.57 -18.28
C PHE A 65 0.88 -2.77 -18.05
N GLU A 66 1.61 -1.66 -17.93
CA GLU A 66 3.05 -1.65 -17.65
C GLU A 66 3.31 -1.19 -16.21
N ARG A 67 4.24 -1.84 -15.50
CA ARG A 67 4.64 -1.41 -14.16
C ARG A 67 5.47 -0.12 -14.26
N VAL A 68 4.95 0.96 -13.70
CA VAL A 68 5.61 2.27 -13.69
C VAL A 68 6.22 2.63 -12.34
N GLN A 69 5.79 1.97 -11.26
CA GLN A 69 6.32 2.21 -9.93
C GLN A 69 6.16 0.98 -9.03
N ALA A 70 7.12 0.80 -8.11
CA ALA A 70 6.98 -0.09 -6.96
C ALA A 70 6.96 0.75 -5.67
N LEU A 71 6.00 0.48 -4.79
CA LEU A 71 5.83 1.16 -3.51
C LEU A 71 6.10 0.19 -2.37
N PRO A 72 6.92 0.58 -1.36
CA PRO A 72 7.22 -0.30 -0.24
C PRO A 72 5.97 -0.50 0.61
N THR A 73 5.51 -1.74 0.76
CA THR A 73 4.31 -2.09 1.54
C THR A 73 4.58 -3.24 2.50
N ARG A 74 3.68 -3.43 3.48
CA ARG A 74 3.83 -4.45 4.53
C ARG A 74 2.54 -5.26 4.64
N GLY A 75 2.52 -6.39 3.93
CA GLY A 75 1.32 -7.18 3.73
C GLY A 75 0.11 -6.34 3.29
N ALA A 76 0.23 -5.68 2.14
CA ALA A 76 -0.82 -4.81 1.61
C ALA A 76 -2.06 -5.63 1.28
N LEU A 77 -3.22 -5.18 1.77
CA LEU A 77 -4.50 -5.84 1.54
C LEU A 77 -5.52 -5.00 0.80
N ASP A 78 -5.33 -3.68 0.73
CA ASP A 78 -6.28 -2.77 0.07
C ASP A 78 -5.58 -1.48 -0.32
N TRP A 79 -6.11 -0.84 -1.36
CA TRP A 79 -5.69 0.45 -1.85
C TRP A 79 -6.91 1.37 -1.99
N GLU A 80 -6.74 2.64 -1.65
CA GLU A 80 -7.76 3.66 -1.88
C GLU A 80 -7.13 4.87 -2.55
N HIS A 81 -7.60 5.20 -3.76
CA HIS A 81 -7.27 6.45 -4.42
C HIS A 81 -8.28 7.53 -4.04
N PHE A 82 -7.80 8.74 -3.76
CA PHE A 82 -8.66 9.88 -3.50
C PHE A 82 -7.99 11.20 -3.89
N VAL A 83 -8.80 12.27 -3.96
CA VAL A 83 -8.36 13.60 -4.35
C VAL A 83 -8.80 14.63 -3.31
N ILE A 84 -7.88 15.47 -2.85
CA ILE A 84 -8.14 16.59 -1.96
C ILE A 84 -7.59 17.85 -2.63
N SER A 85 -8.45 18.84 -2.88
CA SER A 85 -8.05 20.11 -3.49
C SER A 85 -7.27 19.97 -4.81
N GLY A 86 -7.65 18.99 -5.65
CA GLY A 86 -7.00 18.70 -6.94
C GLY A 86 -5.72 17.86 -6.84
N GLU A 87 -5.22 17.59 -5.64
CA GLU A 87 -4.03 16.78 -5.42
C GLU A 87 -4.42 15.30 -5.26
N HIS A 88 -3.70 14.40 -5.94
CA HIS A 88 -3.99 12.97 -5.91
C HIS A 88 -3.24 12.27 -4.76
N TYR A 89 -3.95 11.42 -4.05
CA TYR A 89 -3.46 10.62 -2.95
C TYR A 89 -3.82 9.16 -3.13
N LEU A 90 -3.03 8.28 -2.51
CA LEU A 90 -3.22 6.86 -2.54
C LEU A 90 -2.88 6.28 -1.16
N ALA A 91 -3.85 5.68 -0.48
CA ALA A 91 -3.65 5.03 0.81
C ALA A 91 -3.59 3.52 0.66
N VAL A 92 -2.69 2.87 1.42
CA VAL A 92 -2.61 1.40 1.53
C VAL A 92 -2.99 0.92 2.92
N ALA A 93 -3.81 -0.12 2.98
CA ALA A 93 -4.03 -0.89 4.21
C ALA A 93 -2.89 -1.91 4.37
N ASN A 94 -1.98 -1.66 5.31
CA ASN A 94 -0.91 -2.60 5.66
C ASN A 94 -1.37 -3.45 6.85
N SER A 95 -1.23 -4.77 6.74
CA SER A 95 -1.81 -5.69 7.74
C SER A 95 -0.81 -6.33 8.69
N PHE A 96 0.47 -6.39 8.34
CA PHE A 96 1.47 -7.07 9.17
C PHE A 96 2.80 -6.33 9.11
N ASP A 97 3.64 -6.52 10.11
CA ASP A 97 5.01 -6.06 10.07
C ASP A 97 5.92 -7.03 9.28
N ALA A 98 7.21 -6.73 9.24
CA ALA A 98 8.21 -7.56 8.56
C ALA A 98 8.34 -8.96 9.18
N THR A 99 7.72 -9.24 10.32
CA THR A 99 8.00 -10.45 11.10
C THR A 99 6.77 -11.32 11.31
N TYR A 100 5.58 -10.82 10.95
CA TYR A 100 4.27 -11.41 11.29
C TYR A 100 4.06 -11.64 12.79
N SER A 101 4.96 -11.11 13.63
CA SER A 101 4.87 -11.31 15.08
C SER A 101 3.83 -10.37 15.70
N THR A 102 3.52 -9.27 15.02
CA THR A 102 2.51 -8.30 15.47
C THR A 102 1.69 -7.75 14.29
N PRO A 103 0.37 -7.56 14.48
CA PRO A 103 -0.47 -6.82 13.54
C PRO A 103 -0.27 -5.30 13.65
N LEU A 104 0.43 -4.79 14.67
CA LEU A 104 0.72 -3.35 14.81
C LEU A 104 1.69 -2.92 13.71
N THR A 105 1.19 -2.19 12.72
CA THR A 105 1.97 -1.75 11.56
C THR A 105 1.37 -0.47 10.99
N ASN A 106 2.19 0.42 10.46
CA ASN A 106 1.69 1.64 9.86
C ASN A 106 1.07 1.36 8.49
N SER A 107 -0.15 1.84 8.28
CA SER A 107 -0.67 2.14 6.95
C SER A 107 -0.01 3.40 6.41
N THR A 108 0.08 3.51 5.09
CA THR A 108 0.82 4.60 4.44
C THR A 108 -0.09 5.35 3.48
N VAL A 109 -0.03 6.68 3.53
CA VAL A 109 -0.60 7.55 2.49
C VAL A 109 0.52 8.05 1.61
N TYR A 110 0.35 7.91 0.30
CA TYR A 110 1.23 8.45 -0.72
C TYR A 110 0.55 9.63 -1.42
N LYS A 111 1.36 10.59 -1.86
CA LYS A 111 0.93 11.76 -2.61
C LYS A 111 1.59 11.77 -3.98
N TRP A 112 0.79 12.03 -5.01
CA TRP A 112 1.29 12.20 -6.38
C TRP A 112 2.16 13.45 -6.48
N ARG A 113 3.32 13.33 -7.14
CA ARG A 113 4.27 14.45 -7.37
C ARG A 113 4.56 14.62 -8.86
N GLY A 114 3.51 14.65 -9.68
CA GLY A 114 3.58 14.88 -11.13
C GLY A 114 3.96 13.66 -11.96
N ALA A 115 4.90 12.83 -11.49
CA ALA A 115 5.33 11.63 -12.22
C ALA A 115 5.18 10.31 -11.44
N SER A 116 5.20 10.38 -10.11
CA SER A 116 5.14 9.19 -9.25
C SER A 116 4.60 9.51 -7.85
N PHE A 117 4.13 8.47 -7.16
CA PHE A 117 3.66 8.56 -5.79
C PHE A 117 4.84 8.59 -4.80
N HIS A 118 4.81 9.54 -3.88
CA HIS A 118 5.81 9.66 -2.81
C HIS A 118 5.13 9.50 -1.46
N ARG A 119 5.80 8.88 -0.49
CA ARG A 119 5.28 8.77 0.87
C ARG A 119 4.95 10.16 1.41
N PHE A 120 3.73 10.33 1.90
CA PHE A 120 3.23 11.59 2.45
C PHE A 120 3.16 11.52 3.97
N GLN A 121 2.49 10.50 4.50
CA GLN A 121 2.40 10.26 5.93
C GLN A 121 2.19 8.78 6.23
N ASP A 122 2.50 8.40 7.46
CA ASP A 122 2.09 7.13 8.04
C ASP A 122 0.93 7.34 8.98
N ILE A 123 0.09 6.33 9.08
CA ILE A 123 -1.00 6.23 10.03
C ILE A 123 -0.76 4.93 10.78
N GLU A 124 -0.59 5.01 12.10
CA GLU A 124 -0.52 3.83 12.94
C GLU A 124 -1.83 3.05 12.79
N THR A 125 -1.73 1.76 12.51
CA THR A 125 -2.89 0.88 12.40
C THR A 125 -2.60 -0.48 13.02
N ASN A 126 -3.66 -1.19 13.41
CA ASN A 126 -3.57 -2.55 13.91
C ASN A 126 -4.16 -3.55 12.90
N GLY A 127 -3.32 -4.08 12.02
CA GLY A 127 -3.70 -5.11 11.08
C GLY A 127 -4.78 -4.66 10.09
N ALA A 128 -4.57 -3.49 9.47
CA ALA A 128 -5.54 -2.91 8.56
C ALA A 128 -5.84 -3.85 7.38
N LYS A 129 -7.14 -4.10 7.19
CA LYS A 129 -7.69 -4.96 6.13
C LYS A 129 -8.25 -4.16 4.98
N ARG A 130 -8.79 -2.98 5.27
CA ARG A 130 -9.40 -2.08 4.29
C ARG A 130 -9.08 -0.64 4.61
N CYS A 131 -9.04 0.20 3.58
CA CYS A 131 -8.99 1.64 3.71
C CYS A 131 -10.01 2.30 2.77
N ARG A 132 -10.75 3.30 3.26
CA ARG A 132 -11.74 4.02 2.44
C ARG A 132 -11.70 5.50 2.72
N TYR A 133 -11.74 6.29 1.66
CA TYR A 133 -11.86 7.73 1.74
C TYR A 133 -13.33 8.13 1.65
N LEU A 134 -13.71 9.13 2.43
CA LEU A 134 -15.01 9.76 2.34
C LEU A 134 -14.90 11.24 2.69
N GLN A 135 -15.80 12.02 2.13
CA GLN A 135 -15.98 13.41 2.48
C GLN A 135 -17.35 13.61 3.09
N ARG A 136 -17.41 14.29 4.23
CA ARG A 136 -18.68 14.59 4.92
C ARG A 136 -18.60 15.96 5.57
N ASP A 137 -19.60 16.80 5.29
CA ASP A 137 -19.74 18.14 5.88
C ASP A 137 -18.47 19.01 5.74
N GLY A 138 -17.79 18.90 4.59
CA GLY A 138 -16.54 19.60 4.31
C GLY A 138 -15.27 18.99 4.92
N ALA A 139 -15.39 17.96 5.77
CA ALA A 139 -14.27 17.23 6.33
C ALA A 139 -13.83 16.08 5.42
N HIS A 140 -12.51 15.91 5.29
CA HIS A 140 -11.88 14.78 4.60
C HIS A 140 -11.52 13.70 5.62
N MET A 141 -12.00 12.48 5.39
CA MET A 141 -11.79 11.36 6.30
C MET A 141 -11.19 10.18 5.55
N LEU A 142 -10.22 9.53 6.18
CA LEU A 142 -9.67 8.26 5.73
C LEU A 142 -9.87 7.23 6.86
N ILE A 143 -10.66 6.21 6.58
CA ILE A 143 -11.01 5.16 7.54
C ILE A 143 -10.19 3.92 7.25
N PHE A 144 -9.59 3.33 8.29
CA PHE A 144 -8.97 2.02 8.22
C PHE A 144 -9.78 1.00 9.03
N VAL A 145 -10.08 -0.14 8.41
CA VAL A 145 -10.75 -1.25 9.09
C VAL A 145 -9.69 -2.25 9.54
N SER A 146 -9.55 -2.44 10.84
CA SER A 146 -8.62 -3.37 11.50
C SER A 146 -9.31 -4.68 11.89
N ALA A 147 -8.53 -5.76 12.05
CA ALA A 147 -9.04 -7.06 12.51
C ALA A 147 -9.17 -7.18 14.05
N ALA A 148 -8.46 -6.34 14.81
CA ALA A 148 -8.61 -6.25 16.26
C ALA A 148 -9.66 -5.17 16.58
N ALA A 149 -10.59 -5.45 17.50
CA ALA A 149 -11.72 -4.59 17.83
C ALA A 149 -11.28 -3.13 18.11
N GLY A 150 -11.56 -2.24 17.17
CA GLY A 150 -11.22 -0.82 17.23
C GLY A 150 -10.90 -0.29 15.84
N GLY A 151 -11.93 0.04 15.06
CA GLY A 151 -11.72 0.74 13.79
C GLY A 151 -11.06 2.09 14.07
N GLU A 152 -9.91 2.34 13.48
CA GLU A 152 -9.18 3.59 13.62
C GLU A 152 -9.46 4.48 12.41
N SER A 153 -9.81 5.74 12.67
CA SER A 153 -10.05 6.75 11.64
C SER A 153 -9.02 7.85 11.78
N ALA A 154 -8.39 8.24 10.68
CA ALA A 154 -7.52 9.41 10.64
C ALA A 154 -8.24 10.55 9.92
N ALA A 155 -8.24 11.73 10.53
CA ALA A 155 -8.57 12.97 9.83
C ALA A 155 -7.36 13.41 9.01
N LEU A 156 -7.59 13.75 7.74
CA LEU A 156 -6.60 14.43 6.91
C LEU A 156 -6.95 15.92 6.94
N HIS A 157 -6.08 16.74 7.52
CA HIS A 157 -6.20 18.20 7.56
C HIS A 157 -5.48 18.85 6.39
#